data_AF-A0A848UW64-F1
#
_entry.id   AF-A0A848UW64-F1
#
_cell.length_a   1.000
_cell.length_b   1.000
_cell.length_c   1.000
_cell.angle_alpha   90.00
_cell.angle_beta   90.00
_cell.angle_gamma   90.00
#
_symmetry.space_group_name_H-M   'P 1'
#
loop_
_entity.id
_entity.type
_entity.pdbx_description
1 polymer ?
#
loop_
_entity_poly.entity_id
_entity_poly.type
_entity_poly.pdbx_seq_one_letter_code
_entity_poly.pdbx_strand_id
1 'polypeptide(L)'
;MGRIPCLVMLLLALTWSDYAFSQTTFTESAAAYGIDLDGNKEGGHAWADYDLDGDLDLLVNTDHGVYCSRLFRNDGGSFFDVTSVLAPNLLNDNLERSAAWGDLNSDGFPDFIRNTSGEIQVYLQDPNTGLFGDGMGGS
;
A
#
# COMPACT_ATOMS: atom_id res chain seq x y z
N MET A 1 -14.04 -54.35 32.82
CA MET A 1 -13.17 -53.16 32.99
C MET A 1 -11.89 -53.40 32.19
N GLY A 2 -11.86 -53.02 30.91
CA GLY A 2 -10.66 -53.13 30.08
C GLY A 2 -9.82 -51.87 30.24
N ARG A 3 -8.72 -51.95 31.01
CA ARG A 3 -7.75 -50.85 31.09
C ARG A 3 -6.94 -50.85 29.79
N ILE A 4 -7.13 -49.83 28.95
CA ILE A 4 -6.24 -49.57 27.82
C ILE A 4 -4.86 -49.28 28.44
N PRO A 5 -3.82 -50.08 28.15
CA PRO A 5 -2.52 -49.86 28.75
C PRO A 5 -1.95 -48.54 28.22
N CYS A 6 -1.48 -47.69 29.15
CA CYS A 6 -0.92 -46.35 28.93
C CYS A 6 0.15 -46.29 27.80
N LEU A 7 0.76 -47.44 27.49
CA LEU A 7 1.75 -47.60 26.42
C LEU A 7 1.17 -47.40 25.00
N VAL A 8 -0.12 -47.65 24.77
CA VAL A 8 -0.77 -47.47 23.45
C VAL A 8 -1.07 -45.99 23.17
N MET A 9 -1.35 -45.18 24.20
CA MET A 9 -1.49 -43.72 24.05
C MET A 9 -0.15 -43.01 23.80
N LEU A 10 0.96 -43.55 24.34
CA LEU A 10 2.28 -42.94 24.16
C LEU A 10 2.84 -43.17 22.74
N LEU A 11 2.47 -44.26 22.07
CA LEU A 11 2.91 -44.53 20.69
C LEU A 11 2.22 -43.66 19.64
N LEU A 12 0.98 -43.20 19.89
CA LEU A 12 0.23 -42.34 18.97
C LEU A 12 0.71 -40.88 18.98
N ALA A 13 1.41 -40.43 20.02
CA ALA A 13 1.93 -39.08 20.14
C ALA A 13 3.30 -38.88 19.45
N LEU A 14 3.96 -39.95 19.00
CA LEU A 14 5.31 -39.91 18.43
C LEU A 14 5.36 -39.87 16.89
N THR A 15 4.20 -39.84 16.21
CA THR A 15 4.14 -39.87 14.73
C THR A 15 3.52 -38.63 14.11
N TRP A 16 3.12 -37.64 14.91
CA TRP A 16 2.52 -36.39 14.44
C TRP A 16 3.55 -35.28 14.56
N SER A 17 4.61 -35.35 13.73
CA SER A 17 5.43 -34.18 13.47
C SER A 17 4.74 -33.41 12.36
N ASP A 18 4.00 -32.36 12.72
CA ASP A 18 3.55 -31.38 11.73
C ASP A 18 4.81 -30.70 11.18
N TYR A 19 5.15 -31.00 9.93
CA TYR A 19 6.24 -30.33 9.24
C TYR A 19 5.83 -28.87 9.01
N ALA A 20 6.45 -27.94 9.74
CA ALA A 20 6.37 -26.52 9.41
C ALA A 20 7.31 -26.25 8.24
N PHE A 21 6.74 -25.91 7.07
CA PHE A 21 7.51 -25.41 5.94
C PHE A 21 7.66 -23.90 6.08
N SER A 22 8.88 -23.40 5.94
CA SER A 22 9.14 -21.98 5.76
C SER A 22 9.16 -21.65 4.28
N GLN A 23 8.58 -20.52 3.88
CA GLN A 23 8.87 -19.94 2.58
C GLN A 23 10.37 -19.61 2.53
N THR A 24 11.08 -20.08 1.51
CA THR A 24 12.52 -19.85 1.32
C THR A 24 12.85 -19.11 0.03
N THR A 25 11.87 -18.86 -0.83
CA THR A 25 12.04 -18.16 -2.10
C THR A 25 11.01 -17.03 -2.23
N PHE A 26 11.35 -16.01 -3.00
CA PHE A 26 10.45 -14.90 -3.33
C PHE A 26 10.49 -14.69 -4.84
N THR A 27 9.37 -14.27 -5.41
CA THR A 27 9.26 -13.96 -6.85
C THR A 27 8.79 -12.53 -7.01
N GLU A 28 9.55 -11.72 -7.73
CA GLU A 28 9.12 -10.39 -8.18
C GLU A 28 7.81 -10.53 -8.96
N SER A 29 6.80 -9.72 -8.65
CA SER A 29 5.44 -9.87 -9.20
C SER A 29 4.75 -8.54 -9.51
N ALA A 30 5.43 -7.40 -9.46
CA ALA A 30 4.83 -6.07 -9.62
C ALA A 30 3.96 -5.95 -10.88
N ALA A 31 4.40 -6.58 -11.99
CA ALA A 31 3.66 -6.56 -13.25
C ALA A 31 2.30 -7.27 -13.15
N ALA A 32 2.23 -8.37 -12.39
CA ALA A 32 0.98 -9.10 -12.16
C ALA A 32 -0.03 -8.29 -11.31
N TYR A 33 0.48 -7.36 -10.50
CA TYR A 33 -0.31 -6.46 -9.66
C TYR A 33 -0.61 -5.11 -10.33
N GLY A 34 -0.10 -4.84 -11.53
CA GLY A 34 -0.32 -3.57 -12.24
C GLY A 34 0.48 -2.38 -11.71
N ILE A 35 1.52 -2.63 -10.92
CA ILE A 35 2.38 -1.61 -10.30
C ILE A 35 3.84 -1.69 -10.79
N ASP A 36 4.10 -2.51 -11.82
CA ASP A 36 5.34 -2.42 -12.58
C ASP A 36 5.31 -1.17 -13.43
N LEU A 37 6.29 -0.32 -13.20
CA LEU A 37 6.36 1.03 -13.70
C LEU A 37 7.65 1.21 -14.51
N ASP A 38 8.02 0.14 -15.21
CA ASP A 38 9.09 0.05 -16.20
C ASP A 38 10.46 0.49 -15.66
N GLY A 39 10.74 0.21 -14.38
CA GLY A 39 11.98 0.62 -13.71
C GLY A 39 12.08 2.12 -13.40
N ASN A 40 11.02 2.90 -13.63
CA ASN A 40 10.97 4.34 -13.32
C ASN A 40 10.54 4.56 -11.87
N LYS A 41 11.29 3.95 -10.94
CA LYS A 41 11.14 4.10 -9.50
C LYS A 41 12.45 4.56 -8.89
N GLU A 42 12.57 5.84 -8.67
CA GLU A 42 13.53 6.36 -7.71
C GLU A 42 12.72 7.30 -6.78
N GLY A 43 12.56 6.87 -5.52
CA GLY A 43 11.55 7.40 -4.61
C GLY A 43 11.01 6.35 -3.63
N GLY A 44 10.29 6.82 -2.60
CA GLY A 44 9.62 5.96 -1.62
C GLY A 44 8.19 5.62 -2.01
N HIS A 45 7.57 4.73 -1.25
CA HIS A 45 6.15 4.42 -1.35
C HIS A 45 5.49 4.52 0.02
N ALA A 46 4.19 4.76 0.04
CA ALA A 46 3.40 4.84 1.25
C ALA A 46 2.04 4.17 1.03
N TRP A 47 1.55 3.49 2.06
CA TRP A 47 0.33 2.69 2.00
C TRP A 47 -0.71 3.24 2.99
N ALA A 48 -1.96 3.33 2.56
CA ALA A 48 -3.13 3.64 3.38
C ALA A 48 -4.38 3.12 2.68
N ASP A 49 -5.44 2.87 3.43
CA ASP A 49 -6.78 2.59 2.92
C ASP A 49 -7.52 3.94 2.81
N TYR A 50 -7.39 4.64 1.67
CA TYR A 50 -7.85 6.03 1.57
C TYR A 50 -9.35 6.13 1.29
N ASP A 51 -9.97 5.10 0.72
CA ASP A 51 -11.41 5.06 0.46
C ASP A 51 -12.21 4.23 1.49
N LEU A 52 -11.52 3.70 2.51
CA LEU A 52 -12.08 3.01 3.68
C LEU A 52 -12.80 1.71 3.32
N ASP A 53 -12.34 1.03 2.27
CA ASP A 53 -12.92 -0.23 1.80
C ASP A 53 -12.26 -1.48 2.42
N GLY A 54 -11.15 -1.28 3.15
CA GLY A 54 -10.41 -2.31 3.86
C GLY A 54 -9.20 -2.87 3.09
N ASP A 55 -8.99 -2.44 1.85
CA ASP A 55 -7.79 -2.76 1.07
C ASP A 55 -6.76 -1.62 1.17
N LEU A 56 -5.47 -1.97 1.28
CA LEU A 56 -4.41 -0.96 1.30
C LEU A 56 -4.13 -0.45 -0.11
N ASP A 57 -4.28 0.85 -0.31
CA ASP A 57 -3.90 1.58 -1.49
C ASP A 57 -2.43 2.02 -1.46
N LEU A 58 -1.92 2.45 -2.61
CA LEU A 58 -0.51 2.70 -2.81
C LEU A 58 -0.25 4.07 -3.42
N LEU A 59 0.48 4.90 -2.69
CA LEU A 59 1.14 6.09 -3.23
C LEU A 59 2.60 5.75 -3.54
N VAL A 60 2.99 5.94 -4.79
CA VAL A 60 4.36 5.75 -5.28
C VAL A 60 4.95 7.09 -5.64
N ASN A 61 6.05 7.46 -4.99
CA ASN A 61 6.86 8.61 -5.40
C ASN A 61 7.87 8.18 -6.46
N THR A 62 8.11 9.06 -7.42
CA THR A 62 9.03 8.81 -8.53
C THR A 62 9.77 10.10 -8.88
N ASP A 63 11.08 10.04 -9.06
CA ASP A 63 11.91 11.19 -9.41
C ASP A 63 12.47 11.12 -10.84
N HIS A 64 11.98 10.17 -11.66
CA HIS A 64 12.56 9.87 -12.96
C HIS A 64 11.85 10.59 -14.12
N GLY A 65 12.30 11.79 -14.46
CA GLY A 65 11.98 12.47 -15.73
C GLY A 65 10.51 12.86 -15.89
N VAL A 66 9.79 12.20 -16.80
CA VAL A 66 8.35 12.42 -17.07
C VAL A 66 7.43 11.60 -16.16
N TYR A 67 8.01 10.73 -15.33
CA TYR A 67 7.24 9.96 -14.37
C TYR A 67 7.13 10.75 -13.08
N CYS A 68 5.97 11.38 -12.92
CA CYS A 68 5.54 11.96 -11.66
C CYS A 68 5.01 10.90 -10.70
N SER A 69 4.80 11.27 -9.45
CA SER A 69 4.17 10.39 -8.47
C SER A 69 2.83 9.82 -8.94
N ARG A 70 2.47 8.66 -8.40
CA ARG A 70 1.27 7.91 -8.77
C ARG A 70 0.50 7.45 -7.54
N LEU A 71 -0.82 7.65 -7.57
CA LEU A 71 -1.77 7.07 -6.63
C LEU A 71 -2.46 5.89 -7.30
N PHE A 72 -2.39 4.74 -6.65
CA PHE A 72 -3.05 3.51 -7.07
C PHE A 72 -4.10 3.10 -6.05
N ARG A 73 -5.33 2.86 -6.52
CA ARG A 73 -6.36 2.19 -5.74
C ARG A 73 -6.19 0.69 -5.81
N ASN A 74 -6.35 -0.02 -4.71
CA ASN A 74 -6.30 -1.47 -4.66
C ASN A 74 -7.70 -2.07 -4.50
N ASP A 75 -8.22 -2.74 -5.53
CA ASP A 75 -9.50 -3.46 -5.42
C ASP A 75 -9.22 -4.96 -5.29
N GLY A 76 -9.12 -5.48 -4.06
CA GLY A 76 -8.95 -6.91 -3.78
C GLY A 76 -7.65 -7.52 -4.30
N GLY A 77 -6.57 -6.74 -4.33
CA GLY A 77 -5.25 -7.13 -4.81
C GLY A 77 -4.97 -6.76 -6.27
N SER A 78 -5.84 -5.97 -6.91
CA SER A 78 -5.61 -5.42 -8.25
C SER A 78 -5.47 -3.90 -8.17
N PHE A 79 -4.35 -3.35 -8.64
CA PHE A 79 -4.08 -1.92 -8.53
C PHE A 79 -4.46 -1.17 -9.81
N PHE A 80 -5.06 0.01 -9.62
CA PHE A 80 -5.51 0.90 -10.69
C PHE A 80 -4.92 2.29 -10.49
N ASP A 81 -4.24 2.83 -11.51
CA ASP A 81 -3.74 4.20 -11.48
C ASP A 81 -4.92 5.19 -11.52
N VAL A 82 -5.17 5.83 -10.38
CA VAL A 82 -6.24 6.83 -10.20
C VAL A 82 -5.69 8.25 -10.14
N THR A 83 -4.39 8.45 -10.38
CA THR A 83 -3.68 9.73 -10.21
C THR A 83 -4.37 10.86 -10.96
N SER A 84 -4.68 10.66 -12.24
CA SER A 84 -5.28 11.71 -13.08
C SER A 84 -6.69 12.13 -12.65
N VAL A 85 -7.39 11.27 -11.91
CA VAL A 85 -8.77 11.51 -11.48
C VAL A 85 -8.82 12.07 -10.07
N LEU A 86 -8.03 11.51 -9.15
CA LEU A 86 -8.10 11.85 -7.74
C LEU A 86 -7.01 12.81 -7.28
N ALA A 87 -5.83 12.79 -7.91
CA ALA A 87 -4.70 13.59 -7.47
C ALA A 87 -3.94 14.21 -8.66
N PRO A 88 -4.61 14.96 -9.56
CA PRO A 88 -4.01 15.47 -10.79
C PRO A 88 -2.82 16.41 -10.55
N ASN A 89 -2.76 17.06 -9.39
CA ASN A 89 -1.63 17.92 -9.00
C ASN A 89 -0.32 17.12 -8.85
N LEU A 90 -0.40 15.82 -8.57
CA LEU A 90 0.77 14.94 -8.54
C LEU A 90 1.45 14.81 -9.91
N LEU A 91 0.74 15.08 -11.01
CA LEU A 91 1.28 14.96 -12.38
C LEU A 91 2.10 16.17 -12.83
N ASN A 92 2.20 17.21 -11.99
CA ASN A 92 2.91 18.45 -12.32
C ASN A 92 4.23 18.62 -11.55
N ASP A 93 4.54 17.71 -10.63
CA ASP A 93 5.75 17.71 -9.81
C ASP A 93 6.61 16.47 -10.13
N ASN A 94 7.92 16.59 -10.00
CA ASN A 94 8.87 15.70 -10.66
C ASN A 94 10.05 15.24 -9.80
N LEU A 95 10.09 15.55 -8.50
CA LEU A 95 11.19 15.10 -7.62
C LEU A 95 10.74 14.80 -6.19
N GLU A 96 10.32 13.56 -5.92
CA GLU A 96 9.76 13.16 -4.63
C GLU A 96 10.50 11.98 -3.97
N ARG A 97 10.69 12.06 -2.64
CA ARG A 97 11.51 11.09 -1.90
C ARG A 97 10.72 10.18 -0.98
N SER A 98 9.75 10.72 -0.27
CA SER A 98 8.98 9.96 0.72
C SER A 98 7.60 10.59 0.90
N ALA A 99 6.64 9.76 1.28
CA ALA A 99 5.30 10.19 1.65
C ALA A 99 4.89 9.50 2.95
N ALA A 100 3.96 10.11 3.66
CA ALA A 100 3.32 9.54 4.82
C ALA A 100 1.83 9.89 4.81
N TRP A 101 1.02 8.96 5.29
CA TRP A 101 -0.42 9.11 5.38
C TRP A 101 -0.84 9.41 6.82
N GLY A 102 -1.98 10.08 6.96
CA GLY A 102 -2.66 10.30 8.23
C GLY A 102 -3.85 11.22 8.05
N ASP A 103 -4.83 11.13 8.94
CA ASP A 103 -5.92 12.10 9.01
C ASP A 103 -5.39 13.39 9.65
N LEU A 104 -5.07 14.39 8.83
CA LEU A 104 -4.40 15.64 9.24
C LEU A 104 -5.41 16.71 9.65
N ASN A 105 -6.64 16.64 9.12
CA ASN A 105 -7.68 17.64 9.34
C ASN A 105 -8.80 17.15 10.30
N SER A 106 -8.73 15.90 10.76
CA SER A 106 -9.70 15.23 11.64
C SER A 106 -11.09 15.03 11.01
N ASP A 107 -11.18 14.83 9.70
CA ASP A 107 -12.44 14.55 8.98
C ASP A 107 -12.76 13.04 8.87
N GLY A 108 -11.84 12.19 9.31
CA GLY A 108 -11.98 10.73 9.28
C GLY A 108 -11.51 10.07 8.00
N PHE A 109 -10.95 10.82 7.05
CA PHE A 109 -10.39 10.32 5.80
C PHE A 109 -8.85 10.52 5.78
N PRO A 110 -8.07 9.55 5.27
CA PRO A 110 -6.62 9.69 5.22
C PRO A 110 -6.14 10.76 4.24
N ASP A 111 -5.46 11.78 4.77
CA ASP A 111 -4.67 12.73 4.00
C ASP A 111 -3.24 12.19 3.80
N PHE A 112 -2.44 12.88 2.97
CA PHE A 112 -1.02 12.58 2.90
C PHE A 112 -0.12 13.81 2.84
N ILE A 113 1.09 13.62 3.35
CA ILE A 113 2.20 14.55 3.17
C ILE A 113 3.26 13.92 2.30
N ARG A 114 4.00 14.76 1.58
CA ARG A 114 5.15 14.34 0.78
C ARG A 114 6.33 15.26 0.96
N ASN A 115 7.51 14.65 0.91
CA ASN A 115 8.79 15.33 0.93
C ASN A 115 9.37 15.34 -0.48
N THR A 116 9.42 16.54 -1.09
CA THR A 116 9.98 16.77 -2.42
C THR A 116 11.40 17.33 -2.31
N SER A 117 12.07 17.55 -3.43
CA SER A 117 13.36 18.24 -3.44
C SER A 117 13.28 19.73 -3.05
N GLY A 118 12.12 20.37 -3.23
CA GLY A 118 11.94 21.81 -3.02
C GLY A 118 11.18 22.17 -1.75
N GLU A 119 10.24 21.33 -1.33
CA GLU A 119 9.30 21.63 -0.25
C GLU A 119 8.59 20.38 0.32
N ILE A 120 7.96 20.56 1.49
CA ILE A 120 6.98 19.61 2.01
C ILE A 120 5.61 20.07 1.51
N GLN A 121 4.86 19.15 0.91
CA GLN A 121 3.50 19.41 0.45
C GLN A 121 2.52 18.56 1.25
N VAL A 122 1.34 19.11 1.50
CA VAL A 122 0.22 18.46 2.18
C VAL A 122 -0.92 18.35 1.18
N TYR A 123 -1.55 17.19 1.12
CA TYR A 123 -2.70 16.91 0.28
C TYR A 123 -3.81 16.42 1.18
N LEU A 124 -4.86 17.24 1.32
CA LEU A 124 -6.06 16.84 2.02
C LEU A 124 -7.00 16.10 1.07
N GLN A 125 -7.68 15.08 1.57
CA GLN A 125 -8.75 14.38 0.85
C GLN A 125 -10.08 15.11 1.05
N ASP A 126 -10.88 15.32 0.01
CA ASP A 126 -12.29 15.71 0.18
C ASP A 126 -13.16 14.45 0.38
N PRO A 127 -13.84 14.31 1.52
CA PRO A 127 -14.66 13.13 1.81
C PRO A 127 -15.85 12.95 0.87
N ASN A 128 -16.26 14.00 0.15
CA ASN A 128 -17.40 13.94 -0.76
C ASN A 128 -17.00 13.51 -2.18
N THR A 129 -15.76 13.76 -2.58
CA THR A 129 -15.29 13.53 -3.96
C THR A 129 -14.13 12.55 -4.06
N GLY A 130 -13.40 12.32 -2.97
CA GLY A 130 -12.15 11.55 -2.94
C GLY A 130 -10.97 12.29 -3.57
N LEU A 131 -11.13 13.55 -3.95
CA LEU A 131 -10.05 14.35 -4.55
C LEU A 131 -9.01 14.72 -3.49
N PHE A 132 -7.74 14.74 -3.91
CA PHE A 132 -6.60 15.20 -3.12
C PHE A 132 -6.11 16.55 -3.64
N GLY A 133 -5.97 17.53 -2.74
CA GLY A 133 -5.48 18.87 -3.06
C GLY A 133 -4.77 19.57 -1.91
N ASP A 134 -4.06 20.65 -2.22
CA ASP A 134 -3.25 21.47 -1.31
C ASP A 134 -4.06 22.53 -0.52
N GLY A 135 -5.36 22.27 -0.32
CA GLY A 135 -6.37 23.12 0.33
C GLY A 135 -7.44 22.29 1.04
N MET A 136 -8.71 22.75 1.11
CA MET A 136 -9.83 21.95 1.70
C MET A 136 -10.27 20.76 0.81
N GLY A 137 -9.35 19.91 0.35
CA GLY A 137 -9.68 18.66 -0.35
C GLY A 137 -9.90 18.76 -1.87
N GLY A 138 -9.33 19.76 -2.56
CA GLY A 138 -9.40 19.83 -4.03
C GLY A 138 -9.33 21.26 -4.56
N SER A 139 -8.49 21.44 -5.58
CA SER A 139 -8.09 22.66 -6.34
C SER A 139 -8.22 24.02 -5.65
#